data_AF-A0A6B3E7J3-F1
#
_entry.id   AF-A0A6B3E7J3-F1
#
_cell.length_a   1.000
_cell.length_b   1.000
_cell.length_c   1.000
_cell.angle_alpha   90.00
_cell.angle_beta   90.00
_cell.angle_gamma   90.00
#
_symmetry.space_group_name_H-M   'P 1'
#
loop_
_entity.id
_entity.type
_entity.pdbx_description
1 polymer ?
#
loop_
_entity_poly.entity_id
_entity_poly.type
_entity_poly.pdbx_seq_one_letter_code
_entity_poly.pdbx_strand_id
1 'polypeptide(L)'
;ESRTRSPVSSSRSRPPSPATPAGPAVATRTVPAAPPAPSGYRLVHDPAGFTLAVPDGFTRSPQGVRIFYLSPGDTFRIGVKATAAEPGGPLAVMRRADAAGPSTNPGYHDGEVTATTHTGHPAALWEFTWDGYSAAEGARHTYDLCWEQDGRLYDVWVSAPVGKVREAKEYFDVAVDTFTAG
;
A
#
# COMPACT_ATOMS: atom_id res chain seq x y z
N GLU A 1 -67.74 56.20 -46.40
CA GLU A 1 -67.34 55.79 -47.76
C GLU A 1 -65.81 55.73 -47.77
N SER A 2 -65.06 54.70 -48.15
CA SER A 2 -65.27 53.56 -49.04
C SER A 2 -64.37 52.38 -48.60
N ARG A 3 -64.81 51.16 -48.93
CA ARG A 3 -64.16 49.86 -48.62
C ARG A 3 -63.13 49.48 -49.71
N THR A 4 -62.03 48.83 -49.33
CA THR A 4 -61.30 47.83 -50.16
C THR A 4 -60.55 46.86 -49.22
N ARG A 5 -61.08 45.64 -48.96
CA ARG A 5 -60.68 44.32 -49.52
C ARG A 5 -59.28 43.81 -49.13
N SER A 6 -59.23 42.83 -48.21
CA SER A 6 -58.18 41.79 -48.05
C SER A 6 -58.28 40.73 -49.20
N PRO A 7 -57.41 39.69 -49.41
CA PRO A 7 -56.84 38.79 -48.38
C PRO A 7 -55.45 38.07 -48.66
N VAL A 8 -54.96 37.33 -47.65
CA VAL A 8 -54.09 36.10 -47.59
C VAL A 8 -52.77 36.06 -48.40
N SER A 9 -51.68 35.34 -48.08
CA SER A 9 -51.25 34.26 -47.17
C SER A 9 -49.70 34.26 -47.30
N SER A 10 -48.83 33.96 -46.34
CA SER A 10 -48.58 32.64 -45.75
C SER A 10 -47.49 32.80 -44.70
N SER A 11 -47.71 32.15 -43.57
CA SER A 11 -46.74 31.86 -42.52
C SER A 11 -45.56 31.01 -43.04
N ARG A 12 -44.35 31.29 -42.53
CA ARG A 12 -43.36 30.24 -42.23
C ARG A 12 -42.61 30.59 -40.95
N SER A 13 -43.10 29.99 -39.88
CA SER A 13 -42.49 29.86 -38.56
C SER A 13 -41.10 29.22 -38.70
N ARG A 14 -40.08 29.87 -38.16
CA ARG A 14 -38.74 29.29 -38.01
C ARG A 14 -38.69 28.51 -36.70
N PRO A 15 -38.26 27.23 -36.69
CA PRO A 15 -38.23 26.43 -35.47
C PRO A 15 -37.12 26.92 -34.52
N PRO A 16 -37.33 26.86 -33.19
CA PRO A 16 -36.23 26.98 -32.23
C PRO A 16 -35.35 25.72 -32.30
N SER A 17 -34.04 25.93 -32.32
CA SER A 17 -33.04 24.86 -32.25
C SER A 17 -33.19 24.06 -30.94
N PRO A 18 -33.01 22.73 -30.98
CA PRO A 18 -33.15 21.88 -29.80
C PRO A 18 -32.00 22.14 -28.80
N ALA A 19 -32.37 22.38 -27.55
CA ALA A 19 -31.47 22.35 -26.41
C ALA A 19 -30.94 20.93 -26.22
N THR A 20 -29.62 20.77 -26.21
CA THR A 20 -28.95 19.51 -25.83
C THR A 20 -29.20 19.26 -24.34
N PRO A 21 -29.60 18.05 -23.91
CA PRO A 21 -29.77 17.75 -22.50
C PRO A 21 -28.39 17.75 -21.83
N ALA A 22 -28.26 18.47 -20.72
CA ALA A 22 -27.15 18.33 -19.80
C ALA A 22 -27.16 16.90 -19.24
N GLY A 23 -26.23 16.07 -19.71
CA GLY A 23 -25.91 14.81 -19.04
C GLY A 23 -25.34 15.09 -17.65
N PRO A 24 -25.58 14.21 -16.66
CA PRO A 24 -25.04 14.42 -15.32
C PRO A 24 -23.51 14.46 -15.44
N ALA A 25 -22.92 15.57 -14.98
CA ALA A 25 -21.48 15.66 -14.79
C ALA A 25 -21.09 14.56 -13.80
N VAL A 26 -20.48 13.49 -14.29
CA VAL A 26 -19.80 12.51 -13.45
C VAL A 26 -18.68 13.29 -12.78
N ALA A 27 -18.90 13.66 -11.51
CA ALA A 27 -17.87 14.19 -10.66
C ALA A 27 -16.78 13.11 -10.62
N THR A 28 -15.75 13.29 -11.44
CA THR A 28 -14.52 12.52 -11.34
C THR A 28 -13.98 12.90 -9.97
N ARG A 29 -14.15 12.00 -8.98
CA ARG A 29 -13.45 12.11 -7.72
C ARG A 29 -11.99 12.17 -8.10
N THR A 30 -11.40 13.36 -8.02
CA THR A 30 -9.95 13.54 -8.11
C THR A 30 -9.39 12.84 -6.88
N VAL A 31 -9.07 11.55 -7.02
CA VAL A 31 -8.24 10.85 -6.05
C VAL A 31 -6.93 11.64 -6.05
N PRO A 32 -6.46 12.14 -4.90
CA PRO A 32 -5.14 12.77 -4.84
C PRO A 32 -4.14 11.81 -5.48
N ALA A 33 -3.41 12.27 -6.51
CA ALA A 33 -2.38 11.46 -7.11
C ALA A 33 -1.42 11.04 -6.01
N ALA A 34 -1.20 9.73 -5.85
CA ALA A 34 -0.18 9.23 -4.94
C ALA A 34 1.15 9.95 -5.25
N PRO A 35 1.94 10.34 -4.23
CA PRO A 35 3.25 10.93 -4.47
C PRO A 35 4.05 10.06 -5.44
N PRO A 36 4.80 10.66 -6.39
CA PRO A 36 5.65 9.87 -7.27
C PRO A 36 6.65 9.07 -6.44
N ALA A 37 6.94 7.84 -6.89
CA ALA A 37 7.90 6.99 -6.20
C ALA A 37 9.26 7.68 -6.08
N PRO A 38 10.00 7.51 -4.96
CA PRO A 38 11.36 8.01 -4.83
C PRO A 38 12.28 7.48 -5.95
N SER A 39 13.37 8.20 -6.23
CA SER A 39 14.34 7.76 -7.24
C SER A 39 14.92 6.37 -6.90
N GLY A 40 14.97 5.48 -7.89
CA GLY A 40 15.39 4.08 -7.71
C GLY A 40 14.28 3.15 -7.21
N TYR A 41 13.04 3.64 -7.13
CA TYR A 41 11.85 2.88 -6.78
C TYR A 41 10.79 3.04 -7.86
N ARG A 42 9.93 2.03 -7.95
CA ARG A 42 8.67 2.10 -8.69
C ARG A 42 7.50 1.97 -7.73
N LEU A 43 6.42 2.68 -8.02
CA LEU A 43 5.17 2.49 -7.31
C LEU A 43 4.52 1.19 -7.81
N VAL A 44 4.16 0.29 -6.89
CA VAL A 44 3.47 -0.95 -7.20
C VAL A 44 2.07 -0.90 -6.63
N HIS A 45 1.07 -1.00 -7.51
CA HIS A 45 -0.32 -1.28 -7.14
C HIS A 45 -0.51 -2.80 -7.12
N ASP A 46 -0.47 -3.39 -5.93
CA ASP A 46 -0.54 -4.84 -5.77
C ASP A 46 -1.99 -5.35 -5.93
N PRO A 47 -2.21 -6.45 -6.67
CA PRO A 47 -3.51 -7.11 -6.75
C PRO A 47 -4.12 -7.51 -5.39
N ALA A 48 -3.31 -7.59 -4.34
CA ALA A 48 -3.76 -7.84 -2.97
C ALA A 48 -4.39 -6.62 -2.27
N GLY A 49 -4.55 -5.49 -2.97
CA GLY A 49 -5.29 -4.32 -2.48
C GLY A 49 -4.45 -3.37 -1.63
N PHE A 50 -3.21 -3.12 -2.04
CA PHE A 50 -2.36 -2.09 -1.44
C PHE A 50 -1.44 -1.48 -2.49
N THR A 51 -0.89 -0.32 -2.19
CA THR A 51 0.17 0.31 -2.99
C THR A 51 1.38 0.58 -2.10
N LEU A 52 2.59 0.44 -2.65
CA LEU A 52 3.84 0.89 -2.01
C LEU A 52 4.93 1.12 -3.06
N ALA A 53 5.94 1.91 -2.72
CA ALA A 53 7.16 2.01 -3.51
C ALA A 53 8.06 0.80 -3.21
N VAL A 54 8.56 0.17 -4.27
CA VAL A 54 9.45 -0.99 -4.21
C VAL A 54 10.71 -0.67 -5.01
N PRO A 55 11.92 -0.99 -4.51
CA PRO A 55 13.15 -0.72 -5.25
C PRO A 55 13.15 -1.39 -6.62
N ASP A 56 13.76 -0.71 -7.60
CA ASP A 56 13.88 -1.23 -8.95
C ASP A 56 14.62 -2.58 -8.98
N GLY A 57 14.18 -3.47 -9.87
CA GLY A 57 14.73 -4.83 -9.99
C GLY A 57 14.21 -5.86 -8.98
N PHE A 58 13.47 -5.46 -7.94
CA PHE A 58 12.81 -6.43 -7.06
C PHE A 58 11.68 -7.16 -7.78
N THR A 59 11.47 -8.44 -7.48
CA THR A 59 10.44 -9.28 -8.11
C THR A 59 9.35 -9.67 -7.12
N ARG A 60 8.08 -9.53 -7.53
CA ARG A 60 6.92 -9.93 -6.72
C ARG A 60 6.82 -11.46 -6.63
N SER A 61 6.70 -11.99 -5.42
CA SER A 61 6.61 -13.42 -5.10
C SER A 61 5.58 -13.65 -3.97
N PRO A 62 4.32 -13.97 -4.29
CA PRO A 62 3.32 -14.39 -3.29
C PRO A 62 3.72 -15.70 -2.61
N GLN A 63 3.70 -15.75 -1.28
CA GLN A 63 4.01 -16.95 -0.51
C GLN A 63 3.05 -17.07 0.69
N GLY A 64 2.05 -17.94 0.55
CA GLY A 64 0.99 -18.09 1.56
C GLY A 64 0.22 -16.77 1.76
N VAL A 65 0.19 -16.28 2.99
CA VAL A 65 -0.52 -15.05 3.37
C VAL A 65 0.29 -13.76 3.15
N ARG A 66 1.58 -13.87 2.83
CA ARG A 66 2.48 -12.71 2.65
C ARG A 66 2.86 -12.57 1.18
N ILE A 67 2.81 -11.34 0.68
CA ILE A 67 3.33 -11.00 -0.64
C ILE A 67 4.74 -10.46 -0.47
N PHE A 68 5.73 -11.13 -1.05
CA PHE A 68 7.10 -10.65 -1.04
C PHE A 68 7.46 -9.88 -2.30
N TYR A 69 8.39 -8.96 -2.16
CA TYR A 69 9.20 -8.36 -3.19
C TYR A 69 10.66 -8.71 -2.87
N LEU A 70 11.29 -9.48 -3.74
CA LEU A 70 12.62 -10.05 -3.53
C LEU A 70 13.63 -9.30 -4.38
N SER A 71 14.74 -8.84 -3.79
CA SER A 71 15.85 -8.29 -4.58
C SER A 71 16.45 -9.36 -5.48
N PRO A 72 17.22 -9.00 -6.51
CA PRO A 72 18.08 -9.97 -7.20
C PRO A 72 18.92 -10.78 -6.19
N GLY A 73 18.90 -12.11 -6.33
CA GLY A 73 19.57 -13.04 -5.41
C GLY A 73 18.99 -13.08 -3.99
N ASP A 74 17.75 -12.62 -3.79
CA ASP A 74 16.96 -12.69 -2.56
C ASP A 74 17.64 -12.12 -1.30
N THR A 75 18.64 -11.26 -1.50
CA THR A 75 19.42 -10.62 -0.43
C THR A 75 18.49 -9.81 0.48
N PHE A 76 17.65 -8.95 -0.11
CA PHE A 76 16.62 -8.21 0.59
C PHE A 76 15.26 -8.77 0.26
N ARG A 77 14.38 -8.78 1.27
CA ARG A 77 13.01 -9.22 1.12
C ARG A 77 12.11 -8.20 1.79
N ILE A 78 11.19 -7.61 1.03
CA ILE A 78 10.12 -6.74 1.54
C ILE A 78 8.84 -7.57 1.48
N GLY A 79 8.11 -7.71 2.58
CA GLY A 79 6.96 -8.57 2.69
C GLY A 79 5.76 -7.83 3.25
N VAL A 80 4.64 -7.87 2.54
CA VAL A 80 3.37 -7.28 2.99
C VAL A 80 2.40 -8.39 3.36
N LYS A 81 1.82 -8.31 4.56
CA LYS A 81 0.73 -9.18 5.00
C LYS A 81 -0.45 -8.30 5.41
N ALA A 82 -1.66 -8.69 5.00
CA ALA A 82 -2.89 -7.99 5.35
C ALA A 82 -3.93 -9.00 5.86
N THR A 83 -4.33 -8.89 7.12
CA THR A 83 -5.28 -9.82 7.77
C THR A 83 -6.43 -9.05 8.43
N ALA A 84 -7.43 -9.78 8.94
CA ALA A 84 -8.42 -9.17 9.81
C ALA A 84 -7.76 -8.62 11.08
N ALA A 85 -8.35 -7.60 11.70
CA ALA A 85 -7.94 -7.13 13.01
C ALA A 85 -7.99 -8.25 14.06
N GLU A 86 -7.07 -8.20 15.01
CA GLU A 86 -6.95 -9.16 16.10
C GLU A 86 -7.13 -8.51 17.47
N PRO A 87 -7.59 -9.27 18.49
CA PRO A 87 -7.70 -8.75 19.85
C PRO A 87 -6.38 -8.16 20.38
N GLY A 88 -6.50 -6.96 20.95
CA GLY A 88 -5.40 -6.21 21.54
C GLY A 88 -4.60 -5.35 20.56
N GLY A 89 -4.96 -5.35 19.27
CA GLY A 89 -4.34 -4.49 18.26
C GLY A 89 -2.88 -4.86 17.94
N PRO A 90 -2.18 -4.01 17.17
CA PRO A 90 -0.87 -4.33 16.57
C PRO A 90 0.22 -4.61 17.62
N LEU A 91 0.21 -3.90 18.74
CA LEU A 91 1.17 -4.13 19.82
C LEU A 91 1.02 -5.51 20.46
N ALA A 92 -0.22 -5.95 20.71
CA ALA A 92 -0.44 -7.26 21.29
C ALA A 92 -0.09 -8.38 20.30
N VAL A 93 -0.38 -8.17 19.00
CA VAL A 93 0.00 -9.08 17.92
C VAL A 93 1.52 -9.23 17.84
N MET A 94 2.26 -8.12 17.76
CA MET A 94 3.71 -8.16 17.65
C MET A 94 4.40 -8.76 18.88
N ARG A 95 3.89 -8.50 20.10
CA ARG A 95 4.40 -9.18 21.31
C ARG A 95 4.18 -10.69 21.31
N ARG A 96 3.06 -11.16 20.77
CA ARG A 96 2.83 -12.61 20.60
C ARG A 96 3.78 -13.20 19.56
N ALA A 97 4.04 -12.46 18.47
CA ALA A 97 4.98 -12.88 17.43
C ALA A 97 6.42 -12.95 17.97
N ASP A 98 6.88 -11.94 18.70
CA ASP A 98 8.16 -11.91 19.41
C ASP A 98 8.32 -13.09 20.38
N ALA A 99 7.32 -13.34 21.22
CA ALA A 99 7.33 -14.49 22.13
C ALA A 99 7.40 -15.85 21.40
N ALA A 100 6.86 -15.93 20.18
CA ALA A 100 6.96 -17.10 19.31
C ALA A 100 8.22 -17.09 18.40
N GLY A 101 9.02 -16.03 18.44
CA GLY A 101 10.24 -15.85 17.64
C GLY A 101 11.19 -17.06 17.71
N PRO A 102 11.54 -17.57 18.90
CA PRO A 102 12.45 -18.71 19.05
C PRO A 102 11.98 -20.02 18.38
N SER A 103 10.67 -20.22 18.22
CA SER A 103 10.13 -21.43 17.57
C SER A 103 9.91 -21.25 16.06
N THR A 104 9.88 -20.01 15.59
CA THR A 104 9.56 -19.66 14.20
C THR A 104 10.77 -19.20 13.40
N ASN A 105 11.83 -18.77 14.06
CA ASN A 105 13.06 -18.27 13.46
C ASN A 105 14.27 -18.96 14.12
N PRO A 106 15.04 -19.78 13.40
CA PRO A 106 16.27 -20.39 13.94
C PRO A 106 17.24 -19.34 14.46
N GLY A 107 17.82 -19.59 15.64
CA GLY A 107 18.78 -18.67 16.26
C GLY A 107 18.19 -17.30 16.64
N TYR A 108 16.88 -17.19 16.85
CA TYR A 108 16.24 -15.94 17.22
C TYR A 108 16.88 -15.27 18.45
N HIS A 109 17.27 -14.01 18.31
CA HIS A 109 17.76 -13.17 19.41
C HIS A 109 17.52 -11.68 19.12
N ASP A 110 17.78 -10.83 20.11
CA ASP A 110 17.63 -9.37 20.06
C ASP A 110 16.23 -8.91 19.59
N GLY A 111 15.20 -9.64 19.98
CA GLY A 111 13.80 -9.28 19.77
C GLY A 111 13.39 -8.07 20.59
N GLU A 112 12.94 -7.00 19.94
CA GLU A 112 12.39 -5.81 20.59
C GLU A 112 11.08 -5.40 19.93
N VAL A 113 10.03 -5.19 20.75
CA VAL A 113 8.74 -4.69 20.28
C VAL A 113 8.45 -3.32 20.89
N THR A 114 8.38 -2.30 20.03
CA THR A 114 8.17 -0.90 20.41
C THR A 114 6.81 -0.42 19.93
N ALA A 115 5.99 0.10 20.85
CA ALA A 115 4.73 0.76 20.48
C ALA A 115 5.01 2.07 19.72
N THR A 116 4.28 2.32 18.64
CA THR A 116 4.47 3.50 17.79
C THR A 116 3.15 3.87 17.09
N THR A 117 3.22 4.73 16.08
CA THR A 117 2.10 5.05 15.18
C THR A 117 2.56 5.01 13.72
N HIS A 118 1.62 4.73 12.83
CA HIS A 118 1.82 4.84 11.39
C HIS A 118 0.67 5.65 10.80
N THR A 119 0.96 6.78 10.15
CA THR A 119 -0.05 7.67 9.53
C THR A 119 -1.24 8.04 10.44
N GLY A 120 -1.01 8.09 11.76
CA GLY A 120 -2.04 8.40 12.78
C GLY A 120 -2.74 7.16 13.37
N HIS A 121 -2.48 5.97 12.84
CA HIS A 121 -2.99 4.70 13.37
C HIS A 121 -2.07 4.13 14.46
N PRO A 122 -2.62 3.46 15.48
CA PRO A 122 -1.83 2.67 16.42
C PRO A 122 -0.99 1.65 15.67
N ALA A 123 0.29 1.51 16.04
CA ALA A 123 1.22 0.61 15.41
C ALA A 123 2.20 0.00 16.42
N ALA A 124 2.93 -1.03 15.99
CA ALA A 124 4.04 -1.60 16.72
C ALA A 124 5.14 -2.01 15.75
N LEU A 125 6.37 -1.64 16.07
CA LEU A 125 7.57 -2.06 15.38
C LEU A 125 8.16 -3.27 16.12
N TRP A 126 8.47 -4.33 15.40
CA TRP A 126 9.22 -5.48 15.90
C TRP A 126 10.54 -5.59 15.14
N GLU A 127 11.64 -5.55 15.89
CA GLU A 127 13.00 -5.75 15.38
C GLU A 127 13.59 -7.03 15.95
N PHE A 128 14.29 -7.82 15.14
CA PHE A 128 14.95 -9.03 15.62
C PHE A 128 16.03 -9.54 14.67
N THR A 129 16.92 -10.38 15.21
CA THR A 129 17.95 -11.10 14.45
C THR A 129 17.72 -12.60 14.52
N TRP A 130 18.06 -13.32 13.45
CA TRP A 130 17.94 -14.78 13.35
C TRP A 130 18.93 -15.34 12.33
N ASP A 131 19.12 -16.65 12.28
CA ASP A 131 20.17 -17.32 11.49
C ASP A 131 20.01 -17.20 9.95
N GLY A 132 18.86 -16.70 9.49
CA GLY A 132 18.53 -16.63 8.08
C GLY A 132 18.06 -17.96 7.48
N TYR A 133 17.87 -17.97 6.16
CA TYR A 133 17.25 -19.11 5.46
C TYR A 133 18.21 -20.29 5.24
N SER A 134 19.50 -20.01 5.15
CA SER A 134 20.54 -21.01 4.93
C SER A 134 21.86 -20.58 5.57
N ALA A 135 22.70 -21.54 5.94
CA ALA A 135 24.02 -21.26 6.51
C ALA A 135 24.92 -20.44 5.57
N ALA A 136 24.72 -20.54 4.25
CA ALA A 136 25.47 -19.78 3.26
C ALA A 136 25.06 -18.31 3.19
N GLU A 137 23.78 -18.00 3.39
CA GLU A 137 23.27 -16.63 3.48
C GLU A 137 23.64 -15.97 4.83
N GLY A 138 23.67 -16.77 5.89
CA GLY A 138 23.98 -16.34 7.24
C GLY A 138 22.88 -15.51 7.90
N ALA A 139 23.21 -14.98 9.08
CA ALA A 139 22.27 -14.28 9.94
C ALA A 139 21.63 -13.06 9.26
N ARG A 140 20.37 -12.84 9.58
CA ARG A 140 19.54 -11.76 9.06
C ARG A 140 18.96 -10.94 10.19
N HIS A 141 18.87 -9.64 9.94
CA HIS A 141 18.12 -8.71 10.77
C HIS A 141 16.80 -8.36 10.08
N THR A 142 15.77 -8.10 10.87
CA THR A 142 14.41 -7.89 10.40
C THR A 142 13.76 -6.69 11.08
N TYR A 143 13.04 -5.89 10.30
CA TYR A 143 12.10 -4.87 10.76
C TYR A 143 10.68 -5.30 10.36
N ASP A 144 9.71 -5.26 11.27
CA ASP A 144 8.29 -5.51 10.97
C ASP A 144 7.41 -4.44 11.61
N LEU A 145 6.81 -3.56 10.81
CA LEU A 145 5.83 -2.59 11.28
C LEU A 145 4.42 -3.15 11.07
N CYS A 146 3.71 -3.34 12.18
CA CYS A 146 2.30 -3.69 12.21
C CYS A 146 1.45 -2.47 12.54
N TRP A 147 0.35 -2.25 11.84
CA TRP A 147 -0.65 -1.26 12.25
C TRP A 147 -2.05 -1.74 11.90
N GLU A 148 -3.04 -1.17 12.59
CA GLU A 148 -4.45 -1.43 12.32
C GLU A 148 -5.10 -0.24 11.59
N GLN A 149 -5.69 -0.50 10.44
CA GLN A 149 -6.39 0.49 9.63
C GLN A 149 -7.65 -0.15 9.02
N ASP A 150 -8.79 0.54 9.15
CA ASP A 150 -10.07 0.13 8.55
C ASP A 150 -10.49 -1.33 8.88
N GLY A 151 -10.23 -1.77 10.12
CA GLY A 151 -10.58 -3.11 10.61
C GLY A 151 -9.64 -4.22 10.11
N ARG A 152 -8.49 -3.86 9.52
CA ARG A 152 -7.46 -4.77 9.03
C ARG A 152 -6.13 -4.49 9.71
N LEU A 153 -5.36 -5.55 9.95
CA LEU A 153 -3.94 -5.43 10.31
C LEU A 153 -3.11 -5.51 9.04
N TYR A 154 -2.18 -4.58 8.92
CA TYR A 154 -1.16 -4.56 7.87
C TYR A 154 0.21 -4.68 8.52
N ASP A 155 1.06 -5.50 7.90
CA ASP A 155 2.46 -5.67 8.30
C ASP A 155 3.36 -5.36 7.09
N VAL A 156 4.28 -4.42 7.23
CA VAL A 156 5.42 -4.25 6.32
C VAL A 156 6.65 -4.81 7.01
N TRP A 157 7.16 -5.91 6.46
CA TRP A 157 8.29 -6.66 6.97
C TRP A 157 9.47 -6.53 6.01
N VAL A 158 10.66 -6.22 6.51
CA VAL A 158 11.88 -6.20 5.71
C VAL A 158 12.95 -7.01 6.42
N SER A 159 13.62 -7.89 5.68
CA SER A 159 14.76 -8.64 6.21
C SER A 159 15.95 -8.57 5.26
N ALA A 160 17.14 -8.54 5.84
CA ALA A 160 18.42 -8.50 5.12
C ALA A 160 19.54 -9.17 5.93
N PRO A 161 20.68 -9.54 5.30
CA PRO A 161 21.88 -9.92 6.03
C PRO A 161 22.30 -8.85 7.05
N VAL A 162 22.82 -9.26 8.20
CA VAL A 162 23.24 -8.35 9.29
C VAL A 162 24.25 -7.28 8.84
N GLY A 163 25.05 -7.54 7.80
CA GLY A 163 25.98 -6.56 7.22
C GLY A 163 25.33 -5.46 6.37
N LYS A 164 24.01 -5.52 6.13
CA LYS A 164 23.27 -4.61 5.24
C LYS A 164 22.06 -3.94 5.91
N VAL A 165 22.04 -3.88 7.24
CA VAL A 165 20.92 -3.33 8.04
C VAL A 165 20.56 -1.89 7.65
N ARG A 166 21.55 -1.04 7.37
CA ARG A 166 21.31 0.35 6.94
C ARG A 166 20.50 0.43 5.65
N GLU A 167 20.85 -0.37 4.65
CA GLU A 167 20.13 -0.44 3.37
C GLU A 167 18.73 -1.06 3.55
N ALA A 168 18.62 -2.06 4.42
CA ALA A 168 17.34 -2.65 4.78
C ALA A 168 16.39 -1.62 5.42
N LYS A 169 16.92 -0.76 6.30
CA LYS A 169 16.16 0.29 6.96
C LYS A 169 15.68 1.35 5.95
N GLU A 170 16.50 1.71 4.97
CA GLU A 170 16.09 2.60 3.87
C GLU A 170 14.92 2.00 3.05
N TYR A 171 15.01 0.71 2.68
CA TYR A 171 13.93 0.03 1.98
C TYR A 171 12.65 -0.07 2.83
N PHE A 172 12.81 -0.34 4.12
CA PHE A 172 11.70 -0.40 5.07
C PHE A 172 11.00 0.96 5.20
N ASP A 173 11.75 2.03 5.41
CA ASP A 173 11.20 3.38 5.59
C ASP A 173 10.46 3.83 4.33
N VAL A 174 11.05 3.63 3.14
CA VAL A 174 10.37 3.97 1.88
C VAL A 174 9.11 3.14 1.67
N ALA A 175 9.16 1.83 1.94
CA ALA A 175 8.00 0.96 1.79
C ALA A 175 6.85 1.36 2.72
N VAL A 176 7.16 1.69 3.98
CA VAL A 176 6.21 2.16 4.98
C VAL A 176 5.66 3.54 4.61
N ASP A 177 6.51 4.52 4.32
CA ASP A 177 6.12 5.92 4.07
C ASP A 177 5.25 6.09 2.82
N THR A 178 5.39 5.16 1.86
CA THR A 178 4.62 5.17 0.61
C THR A 178 3.45 4.19 0.61
N PHE A 179 3.25 3.46 1.70
CA PHE A 179 2.18 2.47 1.78
C PHE A 179 0.80 3.15 1.76
N THR A 180 -0.10 2.66 0.92
CA THR A 180 -1.52 2.97 0.99
C THR A 180 -2.35 1.71 0.92
N ALA A 181 -3.33 1.59 1.83
CA ALA A 181 -4.37 0.57 1.73
C ALA A 181 -5.29 0.87 0.53
N GLY A 182 -5.73 -0.17 -0.18
CA GLY A 182 -6.65 -0.10 -1.31
C GLY A 182 -8.11 -0.34 -0.96
#